data_AF-A0A5M8S7I2-F1
#
_entry.id   AF-A0A5M8S7I2-F1
#
_cell.length_a   1.000
_cell.length_b   1.000
_cell.length_c   1.000
_cell.angle_alpha   90.00
_cell.angle_beta   90.00
_cell.angle_gamma   90.00
#
_symmetry.space_group_name_H-M   'P 1'
#
loop_
_entity.id
_entity.type
_entity.pdbx_description
1 polymer ?
#
loop_
_entity_poly.entity_id
_entity_poly.type
_entity_poly.pdbx_seq_one_letter_code
_entity_poly.pdbx_strand_id
1 'polypeptide(L)'
;MALLRFLALATTIGLSRLALPAAPLEPLHARCSIGPSESEQPGAFRIRVYEGDEDCFDGRHCDSNFNHDPFTRLTGITRSDLSRNGAQLTATLAAEAGTFTCSGRVMDGVLHGNAVFTPDAAFVERMEKMGFSGYTSEKLEAYAFLNVESAWVHGLQQTGVKGMTGDNLLAMRIFNVEPAYIASITALGYPMPDADKLIAFRVHKVDPEEVRQIRALGYQPSLDDLIQIRIFHVTPEFIRRMQGRGFKDLTLAKLVQIKIFKLDE
;
A
#
# COMPACT_ATOMS: atom_id res chain seq x y z
N MET A 1 -7.06 -55.54 -56.77
CA MET A 1 -8.01 -54.40 -56.75
C MET A 1 -8.99 -54.64 -55.61
N ALA A 2 -8.68 -54.15 -54.40
CA ALA A 2 -9.60 -54.07 -53.27
C ALA A 2 -9.05 -53.03 -52.28
N LEU A 3 -9.75 -51.90 -52.19
CA LEU A 3 -9.49 -50.79 -51.27
C LEU A 3 -9.76 -51.23 -49.82
N LEU A 4 -8.88 -50.87 -48.88
CA LEU A 4 -9.21 -50.80 -47.46
C LEU A 4 -9.07 -49.36 -46.97
N ARG A 5 -10.17 -48.80 -46.46
CA ARG A 5 -10.31 -47.44 -45.93
C ARG A 5 -10.14 -47.43 -44.40
N PHE A 6 -9.41 -46.40 -43.93
CA PHE A 6 -9.60 -45.57 -42.72
C PHE A 6 -10.00 -46.18 -41.38
N LEU A 7 -9.18 -45.90 -40.34
CA LEU A 7 -9.58 -45.18 -39.12
C LEU A 7 -8.33 -44.89 -38.25
N ALA A 8 -7.82 -43.67 -38.31
CA ALA A 8 -6.83 -43.18 -37.35
C ALA A 8 -7.59 -42.49 -36.21
N LEU A 9 -7.66 -43.12 -35.03
CA LEU A 9 -8.12 -42.48 -33.81
C LEU A 9 -7.06 -41.46 -33.37
N ALA A 10 -7.36 -40.17 -33.53
CA ALA A 10 -6.61 -39.11 -32.87
C ALA A 10 -7.16 -38.94 -31.44
N THR A 11 -6.57 -39.63 -30.47
CA THR A 11 -6.79 -39.37 -29.05
C THR A 11 -6.15 -38.04 -28.68
N THR A 12 -6.98 -37.01 -28.50
CA THR A 12 -6.61 -35.75 -27.88
C THR A 12 -6.34 -35.99 -26.39
N ILE A 13 -5.06 -36.09 -26.02
CA ILE A 13 -4.64 -36.06 -24.61
C ILE A 13 -4.83 -34.61 -24.14
N GLY A 14 -5.95 -34.35 -23.47
CA GLY A 14 -6.16 -33.10 -22.76
C GLY A 14 -5.15 -33.00 -21.60
N LEU A 15 -4.14 -32.15 -21.76
CA LEU A 15 -3.30 -31.70 -20.66
C LEU A 15 -4.16 -30.92 -19.66
N SER A 16 -4.75 -31.65 -18.72
CA SER A 16 -5.36 -31.07 -17.54
C SER A 16 -4.22 -30.42 -16.74
N ARG A 17 -4.12 -29.09 -16.80
CA ARG A 17 -3.29 -28.33 -15.86
C ARG A 17 -3.84 -28.62 -14.47
N LEU A 18 -3.16 -29.49 -13.72
CA LEU A 18 -3.34 -29.61 -12.29
C LEU A 18 -2.97 -28.24 -11.70
N ALA A 19 -3.99 -27.42 -11.41
CA ALA A 19 -3.81 -26.29 -10.54
C ALA A 19 -3.40 -26.86 -9.18
N LEU A 20 -2.19 -26.56 -8.73
CA LEU A 20 -1.81 -26.85 -7.35
C LEU A 20 -2.84 -26.14 -6.44
N PRO A 21 -3.40 -26.82 -5.43
CA PRO A 21 -4.23 -26.15 -4.46
C PRO A 21 -3.39 -25.04 -3.82
N ALA A 22 -3.98 -23.86 -3.66
CA ALA A 22 -3.38 -22.81 -2.85
C ALA A 22 -3.03 -23.40 -1.48
N ALA A 23 -1.85 -23.04 -0.95
CA ALA A 23 -1.47 -23.44 0.40
C ALA A 23 -2.59 -23.01 1.38
N PRO A 24 -2.94 -23.84 2.36
CA PRO A 24 -3.95 -23.47 3.34
C PRO A 24 -3.53 -22.20 4.08
N LEU A 25 -4.51 -21.33 4.35
CA LEU A 25 -4.29 -20.12 5.14
C LEU A 25 -4.15 -20.52 6.61
N GLU A 26 -2.92 -20.76 7.03
CA GLU A 26 -2.58 -21.17 8.40
C GLU A 26 -2.35 -19.94 9.30
N PRO A 27 -2.62 -20.04 10.62
CA PRO A 27 -2.23 -19.01 11.57
C PRO A 27 -0.71 -18.76 11.56
N LEU A 28 -0.32 -17.49 11.63
CA LEU A 28 1.08 -17.10 11.80
C LEU A 28 1.41 -16.95 13.27
N HIS A 29 2.59 -17.41 13.66
CA HIS A 29 3.08 -17.35 15.03
C HIS A 29 4.38 -16.55 15.08
N ALA A 30 4.46 -15.60 16.00
CA ALA A 30 5.61 -14.72 16.13
C ALA A 30 5.80 -14.25 17.58
N ARG A 31 6.80 -13.41 17.81
CA ARG A 31 6.95 -12.61 19.03
C ARG A 31 6.46 -11.20 18.75
N CYS A 32 5.98 -10.51 19.79
CA CYS A 32 5.49 -9.14 19.68
C CYS A 32 6.04 -8.23 20.76
N SER A 33 6.17 -6.95 20.40
CA SER A 33 6.24 -5.86 21.37
C SER A 33 5.25 -4.75 21.02
N ILE A 34 4.50 -4.25 22.03
CA ILE A 34 3.55 -3.15 21.87
C ILE A 34 3.86 -2.07 22.89
N GLY A 35 4.16 -0.86 22.41
CA GLY A 35 4.51 0.26 23.27
C GLY A 35 3.99 1.59 22.71
N PRO A 36 4.19 2.70 23.43
CA PRO A 36 3.95 4.01 22.86
C PRO A 36 4.85 4.24 21.64
N SER A 37 4.32 4.88 20.61
CA SER A 37 5.10 5.34 19.47
C SER A 37 5.95 6.56 19.89
N GLU A 38 7.18 6.63 19.38
CA GLU A 38 8.04 7.82 19.47
C GLU A 38 7.73 8.83 18.35
N SER A 39 6.71 8.57 17.54
CA SER A 39 6.31 9.43 16.43
C SER A 39 5.73 10.77 16.91
N GLU A 40 5.65 11.73 15.98
CA GLU A 40 5.08 13.06 16.21
C GLU A 40 3.57 13.03 16.55
N GLN A 41 2.90 11.87 16.46
CA GLN A 41 1.48 11.72 16.75
C GLN A 41 1.24 11.31 18.22
N PRO A 42 0.79 12.23 19.09
CA PRO A 42 0.60 11.93 20.50
C PRO A 42 -0.48 10.86 20.68
N GLY A 43 -0.14 9.77 21.37
CA GLY A 43 -1.09 8.69 21.67
C GLY A 43 -1.15 7.57 20.63
N ALA A 44 -0.28 7.58 19.62
CA ALA A 44 -0.07 6.43 18.75
C ALA A 44 0.68 5.31 19.49
N PHE A 45 0.42 4.06 19.11
CA PHE A 45 1.21 2.90 19.52
C PHE A 45 2.20 2.50 18.42
N ARG A 46 3.21 1.73 18.81
CA ARG A 46 4.05 0.93 17.90
C ARG A 46 3.79 -0.54 18.18
N ILE A 47 3.61 -1.33 17.12
CA ILE A 47 3.69 -2.80 17.17
C ILE A 47 4.97 -3.20 16.43
N ARG A 48 5.73 -4.14 17.00
CA ARG A 48 6.76 -4.89 16.29
C ARG A 48 6.42 -6.37 16.35
N VAL A 49 6.50 -7.04 15.21
CA VAL A 49 6.34 -8.50 15.08
C VAL A 49 7.65 -9.06 14.54
N TYR A 50 8.21 -10.07 15.19
CA TYR A 50 9.50 -10.65 14.82
C TYR A 50 9.51 -12.17 15.06
N GLU A 51 10.26 -12.89 14.24
CA GLU A 51 10.43 -14.34 14.35
C GLU A 51 11.69 -14.68 15.17
N GLY A 52 11.56 -15.59 16.14
CA GLY A 52 12.69 -16.11 16.93
C GLY A 52 13.14 -15.27 18.14
N ASP A 53 14.21 -15.76 18.79
CA ASP A 53 14.91 -15.13 19.92
C ASP A 53 16.12 -14.29 19.48
N GLU A 54 16.33 -14.12 18.17
CA GLU A 54 17.39 -13.26 17.66
C GLU A 54 17.00 -11.80 17.92
N ASP A 55 17.58 -11.25 18.98
CA ASP A 55 17.70 -9.83 19.19
C ASP A 55 18.08 -9.15 17.87
N CYS A 56 17.37 -8.07 17.53
CA CYS A 56 17.60 -7.26 16.35
C CYS A 56 18.97 -6.52 16.44
N PHE A 57 20.08 -7.24 16.30
CA PHE A 57 21.46 -6.75 16.42
C PHE A 57 22.26 -6.92 15.12
N ASP A 58 21.70 -6.69 13.92
CA ASP A 58 22.56 -6.63 12.71
C ASP A 58 21.96 -5.90 11.50
N GLY A 59 21.20 -4.81 11.69
CA GLY A 59 20.83 -3.89 10.60
C GLY A 59 20.03 -4.49 9.42
N ARG A 60 19.60 -5.75 9.51
CA ARG A 60 18.71 -6.41 8.55
C ARG A 60 17.28 -6.20 9.01
N HIS A 61 16.46 -5.71 8.09
CA HIS A 61 15.11 -5.20 8.31
C HIS A 61 14.21 -6.13 9.13
N CYS A 62 14.11 -5.88 10.45
CA CYS A 62 13.11 -6.50 11.33
C CYS A 62 11.91 -5.56 11.61
N ASP A 63 11.81 -4.43 10.92
CA ASP A 63 10.85 -3.40 11.26
C ASP A 63 9.62 -3.45 10.35
N SER A 64 8.66 -4.32 10.67
CA SER A 64 7.25 -4.06 10.36
C SER A 64 6.70 -3.01 11.36
N ASN A 65 7.22 -1.78 11.24
CA ASN A 65 6.86 -0.67 12.12
C ASN A 65 5.50 -0.07 11.70
N PHE A 66 4.42 -0.52 12.31
CA PHE A 66 3.12 0.16 12.23
C PHE A 66 3.06 1.21 13.35
N ASN A 67 3.53 2.44 13.06
CA ASN A 67 3.87 3.47 14.05
C ASN A 67 2.85 4.61 14.25
N HIS A 68 1.68 4.53 13.62
CA HIS A 68 0.81 5.71 13.47
C HIS A 68 -0.65 5.51 13.88
N ASP A 69 -1.01 4.35 14.45
CA ASP A 69 -2.39 4.11 14.85
C ASP A 69 -2.63 4.45 16.33
N PRO A 70 -3.81 4.99 16.67
CA PRO A 70 -4.18 5.24 18.06
C PRO A 70 -4.37 3.91 18.81
N PHE A 71 -4.10 3.89 20.12
CA PHE A 71 -4.34 2.72 20.98
C PHE A 71 -5.78 2.18 20.91
N THR A 72 -6.75 3.00 20.49
CA THR A 72 -8.15 2.58 20.29
C THR A 72 -8.33 1.53 19.18
N ARG A 73 -7.32 1.34 18.32
CA ARG A 73 -7.32 0.24 17.33
C ARG A 73 -7.11 -1.12 17.99
N LEU A 74 -6.58 -1.14 19.22
CA LEU A 74 -6.37 -2.35 20.00
C LEU A 74 -7.47 -2.50 21.05
N THR A 75 -7.86 -3.74 21.27
CA THR A 75 -8.71 -4.15 22.39
C THR A 75 -7.87 -4.95 23.39
N GLY A 76 -8.29 -4.96 24.66
CA GLY A 76 -7.57 -5.66 25.74
C GLY A 76 -6.31 -4.94 26.25
N ILE A 77 -5.97 -3.77 25.68
CA ILE A 77 -4.90 -2.90 26.14
C ILE A 77 -5.25 -1.43 25.96
N THR A 78 -4.89 -0.61 26.94
CA THR A 78 -4.90 0.85 26.86
C THR A 78 -3.50 1.39 27.14
N ARG A 79 -3.26 2.67 26.80
CA ARG A 79 -1.99 3.33 27.10
C ARG A 79 -1.67 3.33 28.60
N SER A 80 -2.67 3.49 29.47
CA SER A 80 -2.48 3.45 30.92
C SER A 80 -2.13 2.06 31.44
N ASP A 81 -2.51 0.99 30.73
CA ASP A 81 -2.18 -0.36 31.17
C ASP A 81 -0.68 -0.65 31.10
N LEU A 82 0.02 0.01 30.18
CA LEU A 82 1.47 -0.11 30.01
C LEU A 82 2.28 0.45 31.20
N SER A 83 1.71 1.28 32.07
CA SER A 83 2.42 1.72 33.28
C SER A 83 2.42 0.66 34.39
N ARG A 84 1.66 -0.44 34.23
CA ARG A 84 1.54 -1.51 35.22
C ARG A 84 2.60 -2.59 34.96
N ASN A 85 3.85 -2.31 35.33
CA ASN A 85 4.95 -3.27 35.20
C ASN A 85 4.59 -4.63 35.83
N GLY A 86 4.83 -5.71 35.09
CA GLY A 86 4.48 -7.09 35.47
C GLY A 86 3.05 -7.52 35.12
N ALA A 87 2.18 -6.61 34.66
CA ALA A 87 0.82 -6.96 34.26
C ALA A 87 0.83 -7.94 33.08
N GLN A 88 -0.06 -8.93 33.13
CA GLN A 88 -0.33 -9.82 32.00
C GLN A 88 -1.47 -9.21 31.18
N LEU A 89 -1.23 -8.95 29.91
CA LEU A 89 -2.19 -8.35 29.00
C LEU A 89 -2.27 -9.16 27.70
N THR A 90 -3.44 -9.10 27.07
CA THR A 90 -3.67 -9.59 25.71
C THR A 90 -4.18 -8.42 24.89
N ALA A 91 -3.38 -7.96 23.94
CA ALA A 91 -3.77 -6.96 22.97
C ALA A 91 -4.32 -7.67 21.72
N THR A 92 -5.44 -7.17 21.19
CA THR A 92 -6.07 -7.73 19.98
C THR A 92 -6.36 -6.62 18.97
N LEU A 93 -5.90 -6.83 17.74
CA LEU A 93 -6.25 -6.03 16.56
C LEU A 93 -7.17 -6.87 15.68
N ALA A 94 -8.41 -6.44 15.53
CA ALA A 94 -9.37 -7.04 14.61
C ALA A 94 -9.40 -6.24 13.31
N ALA A 95 -9.27 -6.93 12.18
CA ALA A 95 -9.42 -6.37 10.84
C ALA A 95 -10.21 -7.34 9.98
N GLU A 96 -10.73 -6.87 8.83
CA GLU A 96 -11.43 -7.78 7.91
C GLU A 96 -10.53 -8.93 7.45
N ALA A 97 -9.24 -8.68 7.20
CA ALA A 97 -8.30 -9.68 6.71
C ALA A 97 -7.92 -10.76 7.73
N GLY A 98 -8.19 -10.53 9.02
CA GLY A 98 -7.85 -11.46 10.09
C GLY A 98 -7.69 -10.78 11.45
N THR A 99 -7.41 -11.59 12.45
CA THR A 99 -7.22 -11.14 13.84
C THR A 99 -5.78 -11.34 14.27
N PHE A 100 -5.13 -10.26 14.70
CA PHE A 100 -3.82 -10.32 15.36
C PHE A 100 -4.01 -10.25 16.88
N THR A 101 -3.33 -11.14 17.61
CA THR A 101 -3.30 -11.15 19.07
C THR A 101 -1.87 -11.12 19.56
N CYS A 102 -1.60 -10.38 20.64
CA CYS A 102 -0.31 -10.33 21.32
C CYS A 102 -0.55 -10.50 22.81
N SER A 103 -0.12 -11.63 23.37
CA SER A 103 -0.32 -11.97 24.79
C SER A 103 1.00 -12.10 25.51
N GLY A 104 1.13 -11.40 26.64
CA GLY A 104 2.33 -11.48 27.45
C GLY A 104 2.36 -10.45 28.58
N ARG A 105 3.57 -10.02 28.94
CA ARG A 105 3.82 -9.24 30.14
C ARG A 105 4.27 -7.82 29.80
N VAL A 106 3.81 -6.86 30.58
CA VAL A 106 4.31 -5.48 30.54
C VAL A 106 5.63 -5.37 31.27
N MET A 107 6.64 -4.84 30.60
CA MET A 107 7.96 -4.47 31.15
C MET A 107 8.36 -3.12 30.58
N ASP A 108 8.79 -2.21 31.44
CA ASP A 108 9.32 -0.89 31.08
C ASP A 108 8.43 -0.10 30.11
N GLY A 109 7.11 -0.13 30.33
CA GLY A 109 6.15 0.59 29.48
C GLY A 109 5.80 -0.11 28.16
N VAL A 110 6.20 -1.37 27.97
CA VAL A 110 6.01 -2.13 26.73
C VAL A 110 5.44 -3.52 27.05
N LEU A 111 4.40 -3.94 26.33
CA LEU A 111 3.90 -5.31 26.35
C LEU A 111 4.82 -6.18 25.47
N HIS A 112 5.45 -7.20 26.06
CA HIS A 112 6.22 -8.22 25.33
C HIS A 112 5.53 -9.57 25.43
N GLY A 113 5.39 -10.28 24.31
CA GLY A 113 4.58 -11.49 24.29
C GLY A 113 4.76 -12.37 23.06
N ASN A 114 3.90 -13.37 22.99
CA ASN A 114 3.72 -14.19 21.80
C ASN A 114 2.56 -13.62 20.98
N ALA A 115 2.76 -13.57 19.67
CA ALA A 115 1.78 -13.13 18.72
C ALA A 115 1.20 -14.31 17.92
N VAL A 116 -0.09 -14.19 17.61
CA VAL A 116 -0.77 -15.05 16.65
C VAL A 116 -1.62 -14.19 15.73
N PHE A 117 -1.41 -14.32 14.42
CA PHE A 117 -2.31 -13.80 13.40
C PHE A 117 -3.14 -14.94 12.82
N THR A 118 -4.46 -14.80 12.82
CA THR A 118 -5.39 -15.77 12.23
C THR A 118 -6.09 -15.12 11.04
N PRO A 119 -5.82 -15.58 9.80
CA PRO A 119 -6.51 -15.09 8.61
C PRO A 119 -8.03 -15.30 8.66
N ASP A 120 -8.80 -14.36 8.08
CA ASP A 120 -10.25 -14.52 7.92
C ASP A 120 -10.59 -15.02 6.49
N ALA A 121 -11.03 -16.28 6.40
CA ALA A 121 -11.44 -16.90 5.14
C ALA A 121 -12.63 -16.19 4.48
N ALA A 122 -13.54 -15.58 5.26
CA ALA A 122 -14.69 -14.88 4.71
C ALA A 122 -14.26 -13.60 3.97
N PHE A 123 -13.20 -12.93 4.43
CA PHE A 123 -12.63 -11.80 3.70
C PHE A 123 -11.99 -12.21 2.39
N VAL A 124 -11.25 -13.32 2.39
CA VAL A 124 -10.67 -13.88 1.17
C VAL A 124 -11.75 -14.20 0.14
N GLU A 125 -12.82 -14.89 0.54
CA GLU A 125 -13.95 -15.19 -0.34
C GLU A 125 -14.59 -13.91 -0.92
N ARG A 126 -14.78 -12.87 -0.09
CA ARG A 126 -15.31 -11.57 -0.55
C ARG A 126 -14.39 -10.94 -1.59
N MET A 127 -13.10 -10.92 -1.34
CA MET A 127 -12.13 -10.32 -2.24
C MET A 127 -11.95 -11.10 -3.55
N GLU A 128 -12.04 -12.42 -3.50
CA GLU A 128 -12.03 -13.28 -4.69
C GLU A 128 -13.25 -13.02 -5.58
N LYS A 129 -14.44 -12.82 -4.99
CA LYS A 129 -15.63 -12.37 -5.73
C LYS A 129 -15.45 -11.00 -6.38
N MET A 130 -14.59 -10.16 -5.83
CA MET A 130 -14.21 -8.86 -6.41
C MET A 130 -13.09 -8.97 -7.45
N GLY A 131 -12.55 -10.16 -7.70
CA GLY A 131 -11.52 -10.44 -8.70
C GLY A 131 -10.08 -10.37 -8.17
N PHE A 132 -9.87 -10.36 -6.85
CA PHE A 132 -8.54 -10.36 -6.24
C PHE A 132 -8.23 -11.72 -5.62
N SER A 133 -7.11 -12.31 -5.99
CA SER A 133 -6.67 -13.63 -5.51
C SER A 133 -5.18 -13.63 -5.18
N GLY A 134 -4.63 -14.80 -4.87
CA GLY A 134 -3.21 -14.94 -4.52
C GLY A 134 -2.92 -14.43 -3.11
N TYR A 135 -3.76 -14.85 -2.15
CA TYR A 135 -3.56 -14.55 -0.73
C TYR A 135 -2.63 -15.57 -0.09
N THR A 136 -1.75 -15.06 0.76
CA THR A 136 -0.99 -15.83 1.75
C THR A 136 -1.31 -15.28 3.13
N SER A 137 -1.04 -16.04 4.19
CA SER A 137 -1.25 -15.56 5.56
C SER A 137 -0.47 -14.28 5.84
N GLU A 138 0.74 -14.15 5.31
CA GLU A 138 1.61 -12.96 5.49
C GLU A 138 1.03 -11.74 4.78
N LYS A 139 0.45 -11.94 3.59
CA LYS A 139 -0.24 -10.87 2.84
C LYS A 139 -1.47 -10.39 3.60
N LEU A 140 -2.25 -11.31 4.18
CA LEU A 140 -3.43 -10.98 4.96
C LEU A 140 -3.07 -10.30 6.29
N GLU A 141 -1.95 -10.68 6.90
CA GLU A 141 -1.42 -9.98 8.07
C GLU A 141 -1.03 -8.54 7.72
N ALA A 142 -0.33 -8.32 6.59
CA ALA A 142 -0.01 -6.98 6.10
C ALA A 142 -1.28 -6.16 5.81
N TYR A 143 -2.32 -6.78 5.25
CA TYR A 143 -3.62 -6.15 5.01
C TYR A 143 -4.31 -5.74 6.32
N ALA A 144 -4.26 -6.61 7.34
CA ALA A 144 -4.81 -6.30 8.66
C ALA A 144 -4.09 -5.10 9.27
N PHE A 145 -2.75 -5.05 9.23
CA PHE A 145 -2.01 -3.94 9.78
C PHE A 145 -2.15 -2.64 8.97
N LEU A 146 -2.31 -2.68 7.66
CA LEU A 146 -2.49 -1.49 6.82
C LEU A 146 -3.96 -1.10 6.59
N ASN A 147 -4.88 -1.83 7.21
CA ASN A 147 -6.32 -1.61 7.12
C ASN A 147 -6.84 -1.64 5.67
N VAL A 148 -6.41 -2.66 4.92
CA VAL A 148 -6.92 -2.95 3.58
C VAL A 148 -8.28 -3.62 3.72
N GLU A 149 -9.34 -2.85 3.51
CA GLU A 149 -10.74 -3.28 3.67
C GLU A 149 -11.45 -3.46 2.33
N SER A 150 -12.39 -4.40 2.27
CA SER A 150 -13.18 -4.70 1.06
C SER A 150 -13.98 -3.48 0.57
N ALA A 151 -14.49 -2.66 1.49
CA ALA A 151 -15.19 -1.41 1.16
C ALA A 151 -14.28 -0.39 0.44
N TRP A 152 -13.02 -0.23 0.89
CA TRP A 152 -12.05 0.64 0.24
C TRP A 152 -11.72 0.15 -1.18
N VAL A 153 -11.46 -1.15 -1.33
CA VAL A 153 -11.17 -1.76 -2.64
C VAL A 153 -12.36 -1.60 -3.60
N HIS A 154 -13.58 -1.81 -3.12
CA HIS A 154 -14.80 -1.60 -3.91
C HIS A 154 -14.95 -0.13 -4.32
N GLY A 155 -14.69 0.81 -3.41
CA GLY A 155 -14.69 2.24 -3.71
C GLY A 155 -13.69 2.61 -4.81
N LEU A 156 -12.50 1.99 -4.83
CA LEU A 156 -11.53 2.17 -5.91
C LEU A 156 -12.06 1.59 -7.24
N GLN A 157 -12.67 0.40 -7.25
CA GLN A 157 -13.26 -0.20 -8.45
C GLN A 157 -14.34 0.70 -9.07
N GLN A 158 -15.15 1.36 -8.24
CA GLN A 158 -16.21 2.26 -8.69
C GLN A 158 -15.69 3.52 -9.40
N THR A 159 -14.43 3.92 -9.17
CA THR A 159 -13.84 5.03 -9.92
C THR A 159 -13.51 4.64 -11.36
N GLY A 160 -13.38 3.33 -11.65
CA GLY A 160 -13.04 2.81 -12.96
C GLY A 160 -11.54 2.59 -13.21
N VAL A 161 -10.71 2.69 -12.15
CA VAL A 161 -9.28 2.38 -12.20
C VAL A 161 -9.06 0.96 -12.72
N LYS A 162 -8.07 0.82 -13.60
CA LYS A 162 -7.64 -0.45 -14.19
C LYS A 162 -6.29 -0.89 -13.61
N GLY A 163 -5.96 -2.16 -13.78
CA GLY A 163 -4.67 -2.71 -13.36
C GLY A 163 -4.53 -2.92 -11.84
N MET A 164 -5.63 -2.87 -11.07
CA MET A 164 -5.57 -3.26 -9.65
C MET A 164 -5.40 -4.77 -9.54
N THR A 165 -4.45 -5.20 -8.71
CA THR A 165 -4.12 -6.60 -8.44
C THR A 165 -3.95 -6.80 -6.94
N GLY A 166 -4.03 -8.03 -6.46
CA GLY A 166 -3.78 -8.30 -5.04
C GLY A 166 -2.40 -7.82 -4.58
N ASP A 167 -1.42 -7.74 -5.48
CA ASP A 167 -0.04 -7.35 -5.16
C ASP A 167 0.11 -5.83 -5.01
N ASN A 168 -0.62 -5.04 -5.80
CA ASN A 168 -0.49 -3.58 -5.74
C ASN A 168 -1.46 -2.91 -4.75
N LEU A 169 -2.49 -3.61 -4.24
CA LEU A 169 -3.38 -3.05 -3.22
C LEU A 169 -2.63 -2.57 -1.97
N LEU A 170 -1.57 -3.28 -1.56
CA LEU A 170 -0.76 -2.87 -0.42
C LEU A 170 -0.05 -1.54 -0.70
N ALA A 171 0.56 -1.40 -1.87
CA ALA A 171 1.23 -0.18 -2.30
C ALA A 171 0.22 0.98 -2.42
N MET A 172 -0.96 0.73 -3.03
CA MET A 172 -2.04 1.71 -3.11
C MET A 172 -2.45 2.20 -1.71
N ARG A 173 -2.56 1.29 -0.73
CA ARG A 173 -2.89 1.66 0.65
C ARG A 173 -1.77 2.45 1.32
N ILE A 174 -0.52 2.00 1.23
CA ILE A 174 0.66 2.66 1.82
C ILE A 174 0.80 4.09 1.29
N PHE A 175 0.62 4.27 -0.02
CA PHE A 175 0.70 5.59 -0.66
C PHE A 175 -0.65 6.34 -0.63
N ASN A 176 -1.61 5.84 0.16
CA ASN A 176 -2.89 6.47 0.46
C ASN A 176 -3.74 6.78 -0.80
N VAL A 177 -3.68 5.95 -1.84
CA VAL A 177 -4.51 6.09 -3.04
C VAL A 177 -5.99 5.93 -2.63
N GLU A 178 -6.73 7.04 -2.66
CA GLU A 178 -8.14 7.11 -2.23
C GLU A 178 -9.05 7.51 -3.40
N PRO A 179 -10.33 7.09 -3.41
CA PRO A 179 -11.29 7.49 -4.44
C PRO A 179 -11.37 9.01 -4.65
N ALA A 180 -11.30 9.80 -3.57
CA ALA A 180 -11.30 11.26 -3.64
C ALA A 180 -10.08 11.82 -4.37
N TYR A 181 -8.90 11.23 -4.18
CA TYR A 181 -7.69 11.62 -4.90
C TYR A 181 -7.83 11.31 -6.39
N ILE A 182 -8.32 10.13 -6.75
CA ILE A 182 -8.55 9.74 -8.14
C ILE A 182 -9.53 10.71 -8.82
N ALA A 183 -10.65 11.03 -8.16
CA ALA A 183 -11.63 11.99 -8.65
C ALA A 183 -11.02 13.38 -8.86
N SER A 184 -10.13 13.81 -7.97
CA SER A 184 -9.45 15.11 -8.09
C SER A 184 -8.52 15.18 -9.31
N ILE A 185 -7.87 14.06 -9.69
CA ILE A 185 -7.02 13.98 -10.87
C ILE A 185 -7.89 13.97 -12.15
N THR A 186 -8.95 13.17 -12.20
CA THR A 186 -9.83 13.10 -13.38
C THR A 186 -10.66 14.37 -13.57
N ALA A 187 -10.97 15.11 -12.50
CA ALA A 187 -11.58 16.44 -12.57
C ALA A 187 -10.72 17.49 -13.29
N LEU A 188 -9.41 17.25 -13.41
CA LEU A 188 -8.51 18.02 -14.27
C LEU A 188 -8.64 17.62 -15.76
N GLY A 189 -9.55 16.73 -16.12
CA GLY A 189 -9.74 16.27 -17.50
C GLY A 189 -8.65 15.33 -18.01
N TYR A 190 -7.85 14.72 -17.12
CA TYR A 190 -6.99 13.60 -17.50
C TYR A 190 -7.80 12.32 -17.73
N PRO A 191 -7.36 11.44 -18.65
CA PRO A 191 -7.89 10.09 -18.70
C PRO A 191 -7.61 9.37 -17.37
N MET A 192 -8.43 8.36 -17.06
CA MET A 192 -8.26 7.57 -15.84
C MET A 192 -6.86 6.92 -15.80
N PRO A 193 -6.00 7.27 -14.83
CA PRO A 193 -4.72 6.58 -14.67
C PRO A 193 -4.94 5.16 -14.16
N ASP A 194 -4.07 4.23 -14.54
CA ASP A 194 -4.06 2.89 -13.95
C ASP A 194 -3.50 2.89 -12.52
N ALA A 195 -3.60 1.74 -11.85
CA ALA A 195 -3.15 1.58 -10.46
C ALA A 195 -1.67 1.97 -10.28
N ASP A 196 -0.78 1.53 -11.17
CA ASP A 196 0.65 1.80 -11.07
C ASP A 196 0.96 3.29 -11.24
N LYS A 197 0.25 3.98 -12.15
CA LYS A 197 0.38 5.43 -12.31
C LYS A 197 -0.13 6.20 -11.10
N LEU A 198 -1.25 5.78 -10.49
CA LEU A 198 -1.77 6.39 -9.27
C LEU A 198 -0.81 6.21 -8.09
N ILE A 199 -0.22 5.02 -7.96
CA ILE A 199 0.84 4.78 -6.97
C ILE A 199 2.01 5.74 -7.23
N ALA A 200 2.51 5.83 -8.46
CA ALA A 200 3.62 6.73 -8.80
C ALA A 200 3.29 8.21 -8.50
N PHE A 201 2.07 8.65 -8.76
CA PHE A 201 1.63 10.00 -8.43
C PHE A 201 1.70 10.27 -6.93
N ARG A 202 1.28 9.31 -6.11
CA ARG A 202 1.33 9.46 -4.65
C ARG A 202 2.75 9.37 -4.10
N VAL A 203 3.58 8.48 -4.63
CA VAL A 203 5.02 8.38 -4.31
C VAL A 203 5.72 9.73 -4.56
N HIS A 204 5.47 10.34 -5.70
CA HIS A 204 6.07 11.63 -6.09
C HIS A 204 5.27 12.85 -5.60
N LYS A 205 4.25 12.65 -4.76
CA LYS A 205 3.43 13.73 -4.17
C LYS A 205 2.89 14.70 -5.22
N VAL A 206 2.30 14.17 -6.29
CA VAL A 206 1.57 14.94 -7.29
C VAL A 206 0.31 15.51 -6.65
N ASP A 207 0.27 16.84 -6.52
CA ASP A 207 -0.85 17.59 -5.95
C ASP A 207 -1.76 18.16 -7.07
N PRO A 208 -3.04 17.73 -7.15
CA PRO A 208 -4.00 18.26 -8.11
C PRO A 208 -4.14 19.80 -8.10
N GLU A 209 -3.95 20.46 -6.96
CA GLU A 209 -4.01 21.93 -6.87
C GLU A 209 -2.80 22.58 -7.55
N GLU A 210 -1.60 22.07 -7.31
CA GLU A 210 -0.39 22.53 -8.01
C GLU A 210 -0.52 22.34 -9.53
N VAL A 211 -1.12 21.22 -9.97
CA VAL A 211 -1.41 21.00 -11.39
C VAL A 211 -2.37 22.04 -11.96
N ARG A 212 -3.42 22.45 -11.20
CA ARG A 212 -4.31 23.55 -11.62
C ARG A 212 -3.55 24.85 -11.79
N GLN A 213 -2.64 25.16 -10.87
CA GLN A 213 -1.84 26.39 -10.91
C GLN A 213 -0.88 26.38 -12.10
N ILE A 214 -0.22 25.27 -12.38
CA ILE A 214 0.63 25.10 -13.57
C ILE A 214 -0.19 25.27 -14.85
N ARG A 215 -1.41 24.74 -14.89
CA ARG A 215 -2.33 24.93 -16.02
C ARG A 215 -2.79 26.38 -16.19
N ALA A 216 -3.03 27.09 -15.10
CA ALA A 216 -3.34 28.52 -15.12
C ALA A 216 -2.19 29.38 -15.67
N LEU A 217 -0.95 28.88 -15.61
CA LEU A 217 0.22 29.51 -16.23
C LEU A 217 0.36 29.19 -17.73
N GLY A 218 -0.62 28.51 -18.34
CA GLY A 218 -0.67 28.20 -19.77
C GLY A 218 -0.06 26.85 -20.16
N TYR A 219 0.32 26.01 -19.19
CA TYR A 219 0.90 24.70 -19.44
C TYR A 219 -0.15 23.59 -19.47
N GLN A 220 0.08 22.53 -20.24
CA GLN A 220 -0.77 21.34 -20.24
C GLN A 220 0.11 20.09 -20.03
N PRO A 221 0.53 19.79 -18.79
CA PRO A 221 1.34 18.61 -18.53
C PRO A 221 0.57 17.34 -18.91
N SER A 222 1.23 16.38 -19.55
CA SER A 222 0.73 15.00 -19.66
C SER A 222 0.79 14.29 -18.30
N LEU A 223 0.20 13.09 -18.18
CA LEU A 223 0.30 12.29 -16.96
C LEU A 223 1.76 12.00 -16.57
N ASP A 224 2.64 11.77 -17.55
CA ASP A 224 4.06 11.52 -17.28
C ASP A 224 4.81 12.78 -16.87
N ASP A 225 4.44 13.94 -17.43
CA ASP A 225 5.01 15.22 -17.01
C ASP A 225 4.71 15.52 -15.55
N LEU A 226 3.53 15.13 -15.03
CA LEU A 226 3.16 15.35 -13.63
C LEU A 226 4.16 14.73 -12.65
N ILE A 227 4.74 13.57 -12.99
CA ILE A 227 5.77 12.94 -12.17
C ILE A 227 7.08 13.70 -12.30
N GLN A 228 7.49 14.02 -13.53
CA GLN A 228 8.77 14.70 -13.78
C GLN A 228 8.85 16.08 -13.12
N ILE A 229 7.79 16.89 -13.21
CA ILE A 229 7.77 18.21 -12.58
C ILE A 229 7.94 18.12 -11.06
N ARG A 230 7.45 17.05 -10.43
CA ARG A 230 7.62 16.83 -8.99
C ARG A 230 9.03 16.38 -8.64
N ILE A 231 9.60 15.45 -9.41
CA ILE A 231 10.99 14.98 -9.23
C ILE A 231 11.99 16.14 -9.33
N PHE A 232 11.79 17.05 -10.28
CA PHE A 232 12.71 18.17 -10.52
C PHE A 232 12.28 19.48 -9.85
N HIS A 233 11.24 19.46 -9.00
CA HIS A 233 10.73 20.63 -8.28
C HIS A 233 10.40 21.82 -9.21
N VAL A 234 9.74 21.55 -10.33
CA VAL A 234 9.18 22.55 -11.25
C VAL A 234 7.83 23.02 -10.69
N THR A 235 7.88 23.95 -9.74
CA THR A 235 6.68 24.51 -9.08
C THR A 235 6.10 25.72 -9.85
N PRO A 236 4.85 26.13 -9.60
CA PRO A 236 4.29 27.36 -10.14
C PRO A 236 5.16 28.60 -9.90
N GLU A 237 5.76 28.72 -8.72
CA GLU A 237 6.66 29.82 -8.35
C GLU A 237 7.94 29.80 -9.17
N PHE A 238 8.50 28.60 -9.40
CA PHE A 238 9.66 28.42 -10.27
C PHE A 238 9.35 28.88 -11.70
N ILE A 239 8.21 28.46 -12.25
CA ILE A 239 7.77 28.84 -13.59
C ILE A 239 7.64 30.37 -13.70
N ARG A 240 6.93 31.02 -12.77
CA ARG A 240 6.78 32.49 -12.75
C ARG A 240 8.14 33.20 -12.66
N ARG A 241 9.07 32.68 -11.86
CA ARG A 241 10.42 33.24 -11.74
C ARG A 241 11.17 33.16 -13.07
N MET A 242 11.10 32.04 -13.78
CA MET A 242 11.77 31.88 -15.08
C MET A 242 11.12 32.79 -16.15
N GLN A 243 9.79 32.90 -16.17
CA GLN A 243 9.09 33.84 -17.04
C GLN A 243 9.48 35.31 -16.74
N GLY A 244 9.59 35.69 -15.46
CA GLY A 244 9.99 37.03 -15.03
C GLY A 244 11.43 37.41 -15.39
N ARG A 245 12.32 36.42 -15.57
CA ARG A 245 13.70 36.62 -16.08
C ARG A 245 13.76 36.83 -17.61
N GLY A 246 12.62 36.81 -18.30
CA GLY A 246 12.55 37.08 -19.74
C GLY A 246 12.82 35.87 -20.63
N PHE A 247 12.91 34.66 -20.06
CA PHE A 247 12.95 33.43 -20.87
C PHE A 247 11.63 33.25 -21.61
N LYS A 248 11.70 33.23 -22.95
CA LYS A 248 10.55 32.98 -23.83
C LYS A 248 10.45 31.49 -24.19
N ASP A 249 9.25 31.04 -24.54
CA ASP A 249 8.99 29.67 -25.05
C ASP A 249 9.50 28.55 -24.12
N LEU A 250 9.33 28.76 -22.81
CA LEU A 250 9.65 27.77 -21.79
C LEU A 250 8.62 26.64 -21.85
N THR A 251 9.01 25.47 -22.35
CA THR A 251 8.24 24.24 -22.21
C THR A 251 8.52 23.59 -20.85
N LEU A 252 7.66 22.67 -20.39
CA LEU A 252 7.92 21.91 -19.16
C LEU A 252 9.24 21.14 -19.23
N ALA A 253 9.55 20.54 -20.38
CA ALA A 253 10.83 19.87 -20.61
C ALA A 253 12.03 20.81 -20.45
N LYS A 254 11.95 22.05 -20.96
CA LYS A 254 13.01 23.05 -20.76
C LYS A 254 13.13 23.47 -19.30
N LEU A 255 12.02 23.65 -18.59
CA LEU A 255 12.02 23.97 -17.16
C LEU A 255 12.67 22.85 -16.33
N VAL A 256 12.37 21.60 -16.66
CA VAL A 256 13.04 20.42 -16.09
C VAL A 256 14.54 20.44 -16.39
N GLN A 257 14.94 20.71 -17.64
CA GLN A 257 16.36 20.82 -18.00
C GLN A 257 17.09 21.93 -17.23
N ILE A 258 16.47 23.10 -17.06
CA ILE A 258 17.03 24.19 -16.24
C ILE A 258 17.33 23.69 -14.82
N LYS A 259 16.41 22.90 -14.22
CA LYS A 259 16.61 22.31 -12.90
C LYS A 259 17.72 21.25 -12.87
N ILE A 260 17.79 20.38 -13.87
CA ILE A 260 18.83 19.35 -13.99
C ILE A 260 20.22 19.98 -14.07
N PHE A 261 20.37 21.01 -14.90
CA PHE A 261 21.66 21.66 -15.16
C PHE A 261 21.94 22.86 -14.23
N LYS A 262 21.08 23.11 -13.23
CA LYS A 262 21.18 24.23 -12.27
C LYS A 262 21.36 25.59 -12.94
N LEU A 263 20.64 25.83 -14.04
CA LEU A 263 20.72 27.07 -14.81
C LEU A 263 19.86 28.20 -14.20
N ASP A 264 19.26 27.98 -13.03
CA ASP A 264 18.46 28.96 -12.30
C ASP A 264 19.20 29.70 -11.18
N GLU A 265 20.44 29.30 -10.88
CA GLU A 265 21.39 30.00 -9.99
C GLU A 265 22.05 31.18 -10.72
#